data_AF-A0AA85K4X4-F1
#
_entry.id   AF-A0AA85K4X4-F1
#
_cell.length_a   1.000
_cell.length_b   1.000
_cell.length_c   1.000
_cell.angle_alpha   90.00
_cell.angle_beta   90.00
_cell.angle_gamma   90.00
#
_symmetry.space_group_name_H-M   'P 1'
#
loop_
_entity.id
_entity.type
_entity.pdbx_description
1 polymer ?
#
loop_
_entity_poly.entity_id
_entity_poly.type
_entity_poly.pdbx_seq_one_letter_code
_entity_poly.pdbx_strand_id
1 'polypeptide(L)'
;MNALKQLAKSENRIAELKEIKSGLEQKIEELCDDKKKLQMQLDQQLEEYEKLGEKCATLEARIKEMAHNDRRYTGGMLGSRLIGPTLPPWIADEKKLENDLERLSKTDPATLRAKVMELESQVNELNHLLTYREDVILRIHEEISKKASKLEAADVERSSLTAQISILKRELATAREDLARRGVGPLELDAEIERLRSKRDREYQRRKRTEADLEAMEKENQELKQRIKRLEEAAIATPPKPVIPQSDPSDRNKIVELQGAVNQLRMDNEAKRSELFDLRSRFDAKSAQVDKMSAEFKTKERLCVELTNQLAAIRGQLEGTTKELESVRCRAVRGGAEVERWNSDLISLQTTNKFLSSQLNDSRNKMISKDRLIAELTKRCEEILRSHSTEEPCENGITDEKAPCPHCQNRSSTEDKQQSTDLDIVAELETKLSSLEERCKNLMEEAARSKEEKENVKSQLEAELANAQQCVQQLSDEVTREREVACDSTSRVQELTAQINQLETDLSQTRMQLLEAQSDHQKENDVNSTAISPPAKRTRRSTNAAVNNVKANAKNNQDHSSGGGRH
;
A
#
# COMPACT_ATOMS: atom_id res chain seq x y z
N MET A 1 -17.93 -20.45 82.63
CA MET A 1 -18.53 -19.65 81.54
C MET A 1 -17.50 -18.82 80.75
N ASN A 2 -16.55 -18.11 81.39
CA ASN A 2 -15.56 -17.28 80.67
C ASN A 2 -14.56 -18.06 79.81
N ALA A 3 -14.11 -19.25 80.25
CA ALA A 3 -13.16 -20.07 79.48
C ALA A 3 -13.75 -20.55 78.14
N LEU A 4 -15.03 -20.93 78.10
CA LEU A 4 -15.72 -21.35 76.87
C LEU A 4 -15.91 -20.20 75.88
N LYS A 5 -16.18 -18.97 76.36
CA LYS A 5 -16.25 -17.78 75.50
C LYS A 5 -14.89 -17.39 74.91
N GLN A 6 -13.81 -17.57 75.68
CA GLN A 6 -12.44 -17.36 75.18
C GLN A 6 -12.06 -18.42 74.14
N LEU A 7 -12.43 -19.69 74.37
CA LEU A 7 -12.20 -20.78 73.42
C LEU A 7 -12.89 -20.52 72.08
N ALA A 8 -14.19 -20.17 72.10
CA ALA A 8 -14.96 -19.88 70.89
C ALA A 8 -14.39 -18.67 70.10
N LYS A 9 -13.90 -17.63 70.80
CA LYS A 9 -13.21 -16.50 70.15
C LYS A 9 -11.90 -16.91 69.49
N SER A 10 -11.14 -17.81 70.13
CA SER A 10 -9.89 -18.32 69.54
C SER A 10 -10.15 -19.21 68.33
N GLU A 11 -11.21 -20.03 68.35
CA GLU A 11 -11.61 -20.89 67.24
C GLU A 11 -12.07 -20.07 66.03
N ASN A 12 -12.87 -19.03 66.23
CA ASN A 12 -13.25 -18.10 65.15
C ASN A 12 -12.02 -17.41 64.55
N ARG A 13 -11.09 -16.96 65.39
CA ARG A 13 -9.86 -16.31 64.91
C ARG A 13 -8.95 -17.27 64.14
N ILE A 14 -8.93 -18.56 64.52
CA ILE A 14 -8.22 -19.61 63.77
C ILE A 14 -8.92 -19.86 62.42
N ALA A 15 -10.25 -19.83 62.37
CA ALA A 15 -10.99 -19.99 61.11
C ALA A 15 -10.72 -18.83 60.14
N GLU A 16 -10.78 -17.58 60.61
CA GLU A 16 -10.42 -16.38 59.84
C GLU A 16 -8.99 -16.46 59.30
N LEU A 17 -8.02 -16.88 60.14
CA LEU A 17 -6.63 -17.02 59.71
C LEU A 17 -6.45 -18.12 58.66
N LYS A 18 -7.23 -19.20 58.71
CA LYS A 18 -7.20 -20.27 57.69
C LYS A 18 -7.77 -19.79 56.36
N GLU A 19 -8.83 -18.99 56.39
CA GLU A 19 -9.43 -18.40 55.19
C GLU A 19 -8.47 -17.40 54.53
N ILE A 20 -7.86 -16.51 55.33
CA ILE A 20 -6.82 -15.58 54.85
C ILE A 20 -5.63 -16.36 54.27
N LYS A 21 -5.18 -17.42 54.95
CA LYS A 21 -4.08 -18.26 54.46
C LYS A 21 -4.42 -18.91 53.12
N SER A 22 -5.62 -19.48 52.98
CA SER A 22 -6.08 -20.07 51.71
C SER A 22 -6.14 -19.03 50.59
N GLY A 23 -6.62 -17.81 50.88
CA GLY A 23 -6.65 -16.72 49.90
C GLY A 23 -5.25 -16.26 49.48
N LEU A 24 -4.29 -16.24 50.41
CA LEU A 24 -2.89 -15.94 50.10
C LEU A 24 -2.22 -17.05 49.29
N GLU A 25 -2.49 -18.32 49.59
CA GLU A 25 -1.97 -19.47 48.82
C GLU A 25 -2.48 -19.43 47.37
N GLN A 26 -3.77 -19.13 47.16
CA GLN A 26 -4.33 -18.96 45.82
C GLN A 26 -3.71 -17.76 45.08
N LYS A 27 -3.50 -16.63 45.77
CA LYS A 27 -2.84 -15.45 45.20
C LYS A 27 -1.40 -15.74 44.77
N ILE A 28 -0.68 -16.54 45.55
CA ILE A 28 0.69 -16.95 45.24
C ILE A 28 0.72 -17.84 44.00
N GLU A 29 -0.23 -18.77 43.88
CA GLU A 29 -0.35 -19.65 42.70
C GLU A 29 -0.66 -18.85 41.42
N GLU A 30 -1.61 -17.92 41.48
CA GLU A 30 -1.90 -16.98 40.38
C GLU A 30 -0.64 -16.20 39.95
N LEU A 31 0.09 -15.61 40.92
CA LEU A 31 1.31 -14.86 40.63
C LEU A 31 2.44 -15.75 40.07
N CYS A 32 2.49 -17.03 40.44
CA CYS A 32 3.46 -17.97 39.88
C CYS A 32 3.15 -18.30 38.42
N ASP A 33 1.88 -18.43 38.06
CA ASP A 33 1.48 -18.67 36.68
C ASP A 33 1.64 -17.43 35.80
N ASP A 34 1.33 -16.24 36.32
CA ASP A 34 1.64 -14.96 35.65
C ASP A 34 3.14 -14.82 35.41
N LYS A 35 3.97 -15.15 36.40
CA LYS A 35 5.44 -15.14 36.24
C LYS A 35 5.90 -16.10 35.15
N LYS A 36 5.37 -17.32 35.07
CA LYS A 36 5.72 -18.27 33.99
C LYS A 36 5.32 -17.73 32.62
N LYS A 37 4.13 -17.12 32.52
CA LYS A 37 3.62 -16.54 31.27
C LYS A 37 4.48 -15.37 30.81
N LEU A 38 4.86 -14.47 31.72
CA LEU A 38 5.78 -13.36 31.42
C LEU A 38 7.17 -13.87 31.02
N GLN A 39 7.67 -14.94 31.65
CA GLN A 39 8.93 -15.55 31.27
C GLN A 39 8.89 -16.11 29.85
N MET A 40 7.83 -16.84 29.48
CA MET A 40 7.66 -17.34 28.12
C MET A 40 7.57 -16.21 27.08
N GLN A 41 6.87 -15.11 27.41
CA GLN A 41 6.80 -13.93 26.53
C GLN A 41 8.17 -13.27 26.34
N LEU A 42 8.97 -13.18 27.41
CA LEU A 42 10.33 -12.63 27.34
C LEU A 42 11.24 -13.50 26.47
N ASP A 43 11.19 -14.83 26.65
CA ASP A 43 11.99 -15.76 25.86
C ASP A 43 11.62 -15.69 24.36
N GLN A 44 10.32 -15.56 24.07
CA GLN A 44 9.84 -15.39 22.70
C GLN A 44 10.29 -14.06 22.07
N GLN A 45 10.26 -12.96 22.84
CA GLN A 45 10.80 -11.68 22.36
C GLN A 45 12.30 -11.76 22.09
N LEU A 46 13.08 -12.46 22.94
CA LEU A 46 14.52 -12.64 22.72
C LEU A 46 14.79 -13.40 21.41
N GLU A 47 14.02 -14.45 21.12
CA GLU A 47 14.14 -15.20 19.86
C GLU A 47 13.78 -14.33 18.64
N GLU A 48 12.78 -13.45 18.75
CA GLU A 48 12.43 -12.48 17.71
C GLU A 48 13.55 -11.45 17.50
N TYR A 49 14.16 -10.94 18.57
CA TYR A 49 15.31 -10.02 18.48
C TYR A 49 16.52 -10.68 17.81
N GLU A 50 16.79 -11.95 18.11
CA GLU A 50 17.87 -12.71 17.49
C GLU A 50 17.63 -12.87 15.98
N LYS A 51 16.42 -13.29 15.59
CA LYS A 51 15.99 -13.37 14.17
C LYS A 51 16.07 -12.01 13.46
N LEU A 52 15.75 -10.92 14.15
CA LEU A 52 15.87 -9.57 13.60
C LEU A 52 17.34 -9.17 13.42
N GLY A 53 18.20 -9.52 14.39
CA GLY A 53 19.65 -9.34 14.32
C GLY A 53 20.27 -10.05 13.12
N GLU A 54 19.90 -11.31 12.86
CA GLU A 54 20.35 -12.07 11.68
C GLU A 54 19.90 -11.41 10.36
N LYS A 55 18.67 -10.92 10.29
CA LYS A 55 18.15 -10.19 9.12
C LYS A 55 18.90 -8.88 8.91
N CYS A 56 19.16 -8.12 9.97
CA CYS A 56 19.96 -6.90 9.92
C CYS A 56 21.38 -7.19 9.44
N ALA A 57 22.03 -8.23 9.97
CA ALA A 57 23.36 -8.66 9.52
C ALA A 57 23.38 -9.05 8.03
N THR A 58 22.33 -9.74 7.57
CA THR A 58 22.16 -10.11 6.15
C THR A 58 21.96 -8.88 5.26
N LEU A 59 21.14 -7.93 5.70
CA LEU A 59 20.93 -6.66 5.00
C LEU A 59 22.19 -5.81 4.97
N GLU A 60 22.95 -5.75 6.07
CA GLU A 60 24.24 -5.06 6.13
C GLU A 60 25.27 -5.70 5.19
N ALA A 61 25.33 -7.04 5.13
CA ALA A 61 26.19 -7.76 4.19
C ALA A 61 25.81 -7.42 2.74
N ARG A 62 24.50 -7.45 2.43
CA ARG A 62 23.99 -7.09 1.10
C ARG A 62 24.23 -5.63 0.74
N ILE A 63 24.09 -4.70 1.69
CA ILE A 63 24.41 -3.27 1.50
C ILE A 63 25.91 -3.10 1.27
N LYS A 64 26.78 -3.82 1.98
CA LYS A 64 28.23 -3.80 1.75
C LYS A 64 28.59 -4.35 0.37
N GLU A 65 27.92 -5.41 -0.09
CA GLU A 65 28.08 -5.96 -1.45
C GLU A 65 27.58 -4.99 -2.53
N MET A 66 26.40 -4.38 -2.34
CA MET A 66 25.89 -3.34 -3.25
C MET A 66 26.82 -2.12 -3.28
N ALA A 67 27.31 -1.65 -2.14
CA ALA A 67 28.28 -0.57 -2.05
C ALA A 67 29.62 -0.92 -2.73
N HIS A 68 30.03 -2.19 -2.69
CA HIS A 68 31.21 -2.67 -3.43
C HIS A 68 30.97 -2.77 -4.94
N ASN A 69 29.75 -3.11 -5.37
CA ASN A 69 29.36 -3.15 -6.78
C ASN A 69 29.15 -1.75 -7.38
N ASP A 70 28.55 -0.82 -6.64
CA ASP A 70 28.37 0.58 -7.05
C ASP A 70 29.73 1.31 -7.19
N ARG A 71 30.71 0.98 -6.35
CA ARG A 71 32.09 1.50 -6.49
C ARG A 71 32.78 1.05 -7.78
N ARG A 72 32.36 -0.07 -8.40
CA ARG A 72 32.97 -0.57 -9.64
C ARG A 72 32.31 -0.03 -10.91
N TYR A 73 31.04 0.39 -10.86
CA TYR A 73 30.31 0.80 -12.06
C TYR A 73 29.92 2.30 -12.10
N THR A 74 29.96 3.01 -10.98
CA THR A 74 29.65 4.45 -10.95
C THR A 74 30.56 5.16 -9.95
N GLY A 75 31.50 5.98 -10.45
CA GLY A 75 32.37 6.80 -9.62
C GLY A 75 31.59 7.55 -8.53
N GLY A 76 31.98 7.35 -7.28
CA GLY A 76 31.22 7.71 -6.08
C GLY A 76 30.82 9.18 -5.99
N MET A 77 29.57 9.49 -6.33
CA MET A 77 29.06 10.87 -6.28
C MET A 77 27.91 11.14 -5.30
N LEU A 78 27.25 10.15 -4.67
CA LEU A 78 25.95 10.43 -4.03
C LEU A 78 25.78 10.01 -2.56
N GLY A 79 26.85 9.85 -1.80
CA GLY A 79 26.73 9.47 -0.37
C GLY A 79 27.09 10.55 0.66
N SER A 80 27.84 11.60 0.30
CA SER A 80 28.50 12.44 1.33
C SER A 80 28.81 13.88 0.92
N ARG A 81 28.39 14.33 -0.28
CA ARG A 81 28.64 15.71 -0.69
C ARG A 81 27.62 16.64 -0.03
N LEU A 82 28.10 17.44 0.91
CA LEU A 82 27.38 18.64 1.37
C LEU A 82 26.98 19.49 0.14
N ILE A 83 25.78 20.05 0.16
CA ILE A 83 25.29 20.93 -0.91
C ILE A 83 26.18 22.18 -0.96
N GLY A 84 26.82 22.41 -2.10
CA GLY A 84 27.74 23.53 -2.33
C GLY A 84 29.22 23.20 -2.18
N PRO A 85 30.10 24.22 -2.02
CA PRO A 85 31.53 24.03 -1.85
C PRO A 85 31.85 23.12 -0.67
N THR A 86 32.90 22.32 -0.82
CA THR A 86 33.44 21.48 0.24
C THR A 86 33.89 22.34 1.43
N LEU A 87 33.76 21.81 2.64
CA LEU A 87 34.24 22.51 3.83
C LEU A 87 35.76 22.77 3.73
N PRO A 88 36.24 23.91 4.23
CA PRO A 88 37.66 24.20 4.30
C PRO A 88 38.44 23.08 5.03
N PRO A 89 39.65 22.70 4.56
CA PRO A 89 40.41 21.58 5.10
C PRO A 89 40.73 21.68 6.59
N TRP A 90 40.89 22.91 7.10
CA TRP A 90 41.24 23.18 8.50
C TRP A 90 40.11 22.84 9.50
N ILE A 91 38.88 22.59 9.01
CA ILE A 91 37.74 22.13 9.83
C ILE A 91 37.78 20.61 10.06
N ALA A 92 38.39 19.85 9.14
CA ALA A 92 38.41 18.38 9.22
C ALA A 92 39.43 17.83 10.25
N ASP A 93 40.29 18.69 10.81
CA ASP A 93 41.37 18.33 11.72
C ASP A 93 40.97 18.55 13.20
N GLU A 94 40.03 17.76 13.73
CA GLU A 94 39.56 17.86 15.14
C GLU A 94 40.67 17.66 16.19
N LYS A 95 41.79 17.04 15.84
CA LYS A 95 42.88 16.67 16.77
C LYS A 95 43.84 17.81 17.14
N LYS A 96 43.70 19.02 16.58
CA LYS A 96 44.64 20.14 16.82
C LYS A 96 44.27 21.07 17.97
N LEU A 97 43.00 21.16 18.36
CA LEU A 97 42.51 22.25 19.21
C LEU A 97 43.07 22.21 20.66
N GLU A 98 43.25 21.02 21.22
CA GLU A 98 43.57 20.84 22.64
C GLU A 98 45.05 21.14 22.96
N ASN A 99 45.95 20.95 21.99
CA ASN A 99 47.38 21.28 22.12
C ASN A 99 47.70 22.78 21.90
N ASP A 100 46.81 23.51 21.23
CA ASP A 100 47.07 24.91 20.87
C ASP A 100 46.76 25.86 22.03
N LEU A 101 45.79 25.57 22.90
CA LEU A 101 45.44 26.42 24.05
C LEU A 101 46.59 26.57 25.05
N GLU A 102 47.28 25.48 25.36
CA GLU A 102 48.40 25.49 26.32
C GLU A 102 49.64 26.19 25.72
N ARG A 103 49.82 26.11 24.39
CA ARG A 103 50.88 26.82 23.64
C ARG A 103 50.60 28.33 23.49
N LEU A 104 49.34 28.70 23.28
CA LEU A 104 48.89 30.09 23.15
C LEU A 104 49.09 30.88 24.46
N SER A 105 48.96 30.21 25.62
CA SER A 105 49.19 30.83 26.93
C SER A 105 50.63 31.31 27.17
N LYS A 106 51.61 30.81 26.39
CA LYS A 106 53.04 31.10 26.52
C LYS A 106 53.60 31.92 25.34
N THR A 107 52.76 32.35 24.40
CA THR A 107 53.20 33.03 23.16
C THR A 107 53.27 34.55 23.33
N ASP A 108 54.13 35.21 22.55
CA ASP A 108 54.27 36.66 22.59
C ASP A 108 53.04 37.39 21.99
N PRO A 109 52.79 38.66 22.38
CA PRO A 109 51.61 39.41 21.92
C PRO A 109 51.53 39.64 20.41
N ALA A 110 52.64 39.63 19.66
CA ALA A 110 52.60 39.84 18.21
C ALA A 110 52.12 38.57 17.50
N THR A 111 52.58 37.41 17.94
CA THR A 111 52.11 36.11 17.44
C THR A 111 50.63 35.89 17.77
N LEU A 112 50.17 36.28 18.96
CA LEU A 112 48.74 36.23 19.30
C LEU A 112 47.88 37.10 18.39
N ARG A 113 48.33 38.34 18.09
CA ARG A 113 47.62 39.21 17.13
C ARG A 113 47.54 38.61 15.73
N ALA A 114 48.62 38.01 15.24
CA ALA A 114 48.62 37.32 13.95
C ALA A 114 47.63 36.13 13.94
N LYS A 115 47.56 35.37 15.04
CA LYS A 115 46.61 34.27 15.17
C LYS A 115 45.15 34.74 15.21
N VAL A 116 44.88 35.86 15.89
CA VAL A 116 43.55 36.48 15.88
C VAL A 116 43.15 36.88 14.46
N MET A 117 44.05 37.52 13.69
CA MET A 117 43.76 37.88 12.30
C MET A 117 43.50 36.65 11.40
N GLU A 118 44.22 35.54 11.61
CA GLU A 118 43.99 34.28 10.91
C GLU A 118 42.61 33.69 11.24
N LEU A 119 42.23 33.67 12.53
CA LEU A 119 40.92 33.22 12.98
C LEU A 119 39.79 34.11 12.46
N GLU A 120 39.97 35.42 12.46
CA GLU A 120 39.01 36.37 11.85
C GLU A 120 38.82 36.09 10.35
N SER A 121 39.90 35.79 9.63
CA SER A 121 39.82 35.37 8.21
C SER A 121 39.06 34.06 8.04
N GLN A 122 39.30 33.07 8.90
CA GLN A 122 38.60 31.78 8.87
C GLN A 122 37.10 31.92 9.19
N VAL A 123 36.74 32.76 10.15
CA VAL A 123 35.35 33.10 10.47
C VAL A 123 34.67 33.80 9.29
N ASN A 124 35.37 34.71 8.62
CA ASN A 124 34.85 35.36 7.43
C ASN A 124 34.61 34.36 6.29
N GLU A 125 35.53 33.43 6.04
CA GLU A 125 35.34 32.36 5.03
C GLU A 125 34.11 31.49 5.34
N LEU A 126 33.93 31.11 6.61
CA LEU A 126 32.74 30.38 7.07
C LEU A 126 31.44 31.15 6.86
N ASN A 127 31.42 32.46 7.15
CA ASN A 127 30.24 33.30 6.94
C ASN A 127 29.83 33.38 5.46
N HIS A 128 30.80 33.46 4.54
CA HIS A 128 30.52 33.43 3.10
C HIS A 128 29.95 32.08 2.66
N LEU A 129 30.49 30.97 3.17
CA LEU A 129 29.97 29.62 2.89
C LEU A 129 28.55 29.42 3.43
N LEU A 130 28.28 29.94 4.63
CA LEU A 130 26.96 29.88 5.26
C LEU A 130 25.94 30.66 4.42
N THR A 131 26.25 31.91 4.06
CA THR A 131 25.40 32.75 3.20
C THR A 131 25.11 32.07 1.86
N TYR A 132 26.15 31.51 1.20
CA TYR A 132 25.97 30.78 -0.05
C TYR A 132 25.03 29.58 0.10
N ARG A 133 25.16 28.81 1.19
CA ARG A 133 24.32 27.65 1.44
C ARG A 133 22.87 28.05 1.72
N GLU A 134 22.65 29.14 2.46
CA GLU A 134 21.31 29.71 2.66
C GLU A 134 20.64 30.07 1.34
N ASP A 135 21.35 30.75 0.43
CA ASP A 135 20.83 31.09 -0.91
C ASP A 135 20.49 29.85 -1.75
N VAL A 136 21.30 28.79 -1.66
CA VAL A 136 21.01 27.53 -2.35
C VAL A 136 19.79 26.83 -1.74
N ILE A 137 19.68 26.81 -0.41
CA ILE A 137 18.53 26.24 0.29
C ILE A 137 17.25 26.99 -0.08
N LEU A 138 17.29 28.33 -0.13
CA LEU A 138 16.14 29.15 -0.53
C LEU A 138 15.69 28.84 -1.96
N ARG A 139 16.64 28.72 -2.91
CA ARG A 139 16.31 28.32 -4.30
C ARG A 139 15.71 26.93 -4.39
N ILE A 140 16.28 25.96 -3.67
CA ILE A 140 15.74 24.60 -3.61
C ILE A 140 14.32 24.63 -3.02
N HIS A 141 14.11 25.40 -1.96
CA HIS A 141 12.79 25.55 -1.35
C HIS A 141 11.77 26.11 -2.34
N GLU A 142 12.13 27.18 -3.08
CA GLU A 142 11.27 27.76 -4.09
C GLU A 142 10.95 26.78 -5.23
N GLU A 143 11.92 25.97 -5.67
CA GLU A 143 11.70 24.92 -6.66
C GLU A 143 10.78 23.81 -6.14
N ILE A 144 10.93 23.41 -4.88
CA ILE A 144 10.04 22.44 -4.23
C ILE A 144 8.62 22.99 -4.18
N SER A 145 8.44 24.24 -3.76
CA SER A 145 7.12 24.89 -3.73
C SER A 145 6.49 24.97 -5.13
N LYS A 146 7.26 25.34 -6.16
CA LYS A 146 6.78 25.35 -7.55
C LYS A 146 6.36 23.96 -8.04
N LYS A 147 7.11 22.92 -7.67
CA LYS A 147 6.76 21.52 -8.01
C LYS A 147 5.52 21.05 -7.26
N ALA A 148 5.38 21.41 -5.99
CA ALA A 148 4.21 21.08 -5.19
C ALA A 148 2.92 21.70 -5.78
N SER A 149 2.93 22.99 -6.14
CA SER A 149 1.75 23.62 -6.78
C SER A 149 1.39 22.98 -8.13
N LYS A 150 2.39 22.55 -8.92
CA LYS A 150 2.14 21.83 -10.18
C LYS A 150 1.52 20.46 -9.93
N LEU A 151 1.93 19.77 -8.86
CA LEU A 151 1.38 18.48 -8.49
C LEU A 151 -0.09 18.61 -8.06
N GLU A 152 -0.42 19.62 -7.24
CA GLU A 152 -1.80 19.91 -6.84
C GLU A 152 -2.71 20.18 -8.05
N ALA A 153 -2.24 20.96 -9.04
CA ALA A 153 -3.00 21.21 -10.26
C ALA A 153 -3.28 19.91 -11.06
N ALA A 154 -2.29 19.03 -11.17
CA ALA A 154 -2.45 17.74 -11.83
C ALA A 154 -3.42 16.80 -11.09
N ASP A 155 -3.43 16.82 -9.75
CA ASP A 155 -4.38 16.04 -8.94
C ASP A 155 -5.83 16.52 -9.11
N VAL A 156 -6.04 17.84 -9.26
CA VAL A 156 -7.36 18.42 -9.58
C VAL A 156 -7.82 17.97 -10.96
N GLU A 157 -6.96 18.01 -11.97
CA GLU A 157 -7.27 17.54 -13.33
C GLU A 157 -7.62 16.04 -13.35
N ARG A 158 -6.83 15.20 -12.65
CA ARG A 158 -7.10 13.77 -12.50
C ARG A 158 -8.48 13.52 -11.86
N SER A 159 -8.85 14.31 -10.86
CA SER A 159 -10.15 14.21 -10.19
C SER A 159 -11.30 14.58 -11.14
N SER A 160 -11.14 15.64 -11.95
CA SER A 160 -12.10 16.03 -12.99
C SER A 160 -12.29 14.93 -14.04
N LEU A 161 -11.21 14.37 -14.57
CA LEU A 161 -11.28 13.26 -15.54
C LEU A 161 -11.95 12.02 -14.95
N THR A 162 -11.68 11.71 -13.68
CA THR A 162 -12.33 10.59 -12.98
C THR A 162 -13.85 10.79 -12.85
N ALA A 163 -14.29 12.02 -12.60
CA ALA A 163 -15.71 12.35 -12.59
C ALA A 163 -16.34 12.19 -13.99
N GLN A 164 -15.66 12.64 -15.05
CA GLN A 164 -16.11 12.47 -16.44
C GLN A 164 -16.26 11.00 -16.83
N ILE A 165 -15.27 10.15 -16.51
CA ILE A 165 -15.36 8.70 -16.73
C ILE A 165 -16.58 8.10 -16.02
N SER A 166 -16.88 8.56 -14.80
CA SER A 166 -18.04 8.08 -14.05
C SER A 166 -19.38 8.48 -14.67
N ILE A 167 -19.45 9.67 -15.28
CA ILE A 167 -20.62 10.12 -16.06
C ILE A 167 -20.79 9.22 -17.29
N LEU A 168 -19.73 9.05 -18.09
CA LEU A 168 -19.77 8.23 -19.30
C LEU A 168 -20.14 6.77 -19.02
N LYS A 169 -19.67 6.20 -17.90
CA LYS A 169 -20.07 4.86 -17.48
C LYS A 169 -21.58 4.77 -17.20
N ARG A 170 -22.16 5.78 -16.57
CA ARG A 170 -23.62 5.84 -16.33
C ARG A 170 -24.39 5.97 -17.64
N GLU A 171 -23.97 6.87 -18.52
CA GLU A 171 -24.60 7.04 -19.84
C GLU A 171 -24.54 5.76 -20.67
N LEU A 172 -23.41 5.06 -20.66
CA LEU A 172 -23.26 3.77 -21.34
C LEU A 172 -24.19 2.70 -20.75
N ALA A 173 -24.35 2.66 -19.43
CA ALA A 173 -25.28 1.74 -18.77
C ALA A 173 -26.73 2.04 -19.16
N THR A 174 -27.13 3.32 -19.15
CA THR A 174 -28.46 3.76 -19.61
C THR A 174 -28.69 3.39 -21.08
N ALA A 175 -27.72 3.61 -21.96
CA ALA A 175 -27.82 3.23 -23.36
C ALA A 175 -27.98 1.71 -23.55
N ARG A 176 -27.29 0.89 -22.73
CA ARG A 176 -27.45 -0.57 -22.74
C ARG A 176 -28.84 -0.99 -22.27
N GLU A 177 -29.37 -0.35 -21.23
CA GLU A 177 -30.75 -0.60 -20.77
C GLU A 177 -31.78 -0.18 -21.83
N ASP A 178 -31.61 0.97 -22.46
CA ASP A 178 -32.50 1.44 -23.53
C ASP A 178 -32.49 0.49 -24.74
N LEU A 179 -31.33 -0.05 -25.09
CA LEU A 179 -31.21 -1.08 -26.12
C LEU A 179 -31.94 -2.36 -25.72
N ALA A 180 -31.81 -2.79 -24.46
CA ALA A 180 -32.52 -3.95 -23.94
C ALA A 180 -34.05 -3.73 -23.93
N ARG A 181 -34.53 -2.52 -23.60
CA ARG A 181 -35.96 -2.15 -23.60
C ARG A 181 -36.56 -2.04 -25.00
N ARG A 182 -35.76 -1.70 -26.02
CA ARG A 182 -36.21 -1.57 -27.42
C ARG A 182 -36.47 -2.91 -28.12
N GLY A 183 -36.30 -4.06 -27.46
CA GLY A 183 -36.80 -5.35 -27.94
C GLY A 183 -36.04 -5.96 -29.11
N VAL A 184 -35.07 -5.28 -29.72
CA VAL A 184 -34.17 -5.87 -30.73
C VAL A 184 -33.12 -6.74 -30.00
N GLY A 185 -33.60 -7.79 -29.35
CA GLY A 185 -32.82 -8.66 -28.49
C GLY A 185 -32.40 -9.95 -29.19
N PRO A 186 -31.39 -10.66 -28.64
CA PRO A 186 -30.94 -11.97 -29.12
C PRO A 186 -32.08 -12.99 -29.28
N LEU A 187 -33.11 -12.93 -28.43
CA LEU A 187 -34.25 -13.85 -28.44
C LEU A 187 -35.13 -13.73 -29.70
N GLU A 188 -35.34 -12.52 -30.24
CA GLU A 188 -36.11 -12.34 -31.49
C GLU A 188 -35.30 -12.80 -32.71
N LEU A 189 -33.98 -12.54 -32.68
CA LEU A 189 -33.05 -13.04 -33.69
C LEU A 189 -32.97 -14.57 -33.68
N ASP A 190 -32.92 -15.19 -32.50
CA ASP A 190 -32.90 -16.65 -32.36
C ASP A 190 -34.22 -17.28 -32.86
N ALA A 191 -35.36 -16.67 -32.56
CA ALA A 191 -36.66 -17.12 -33.07
C ALA A 191 -36.75 -17.01 -34.61
N GLU A 192 -36.24 -15.92 -35.20
CA GLU A 192 -36.21 -15.75 -36.65
C GLU A 192 -35.19 -16.68 -37.34
N ILE A 193 -34.03 -16.93 -36.72
CA ILE A 193 -33.05 -17.91 -37.19
C ILE A 193 -33.66 -19.31 -37.23
N GLU A 194 -34.37 -19.72 -36.17
CA GLU A 194 -34.99 -21.04 -36.11
C GLU A 194 -36.13 -21.21 -37.14
N ARG A 195 -36.88 -20.13 -37.37
CA ARG A 195 -37.88 -20.06 -38.44
C ARG A 195 -37.26 -20.18 -39.83
N LEU A 196 -36.13 -19.51 -40.08
CA LEU A 196 -35.39 -19.59 -41.35
C LEU A 196 -34.77 -20.97 -41.57
N ARG A 197 -34.24 -21.61 -40.53
CA ARG A 197 -33.76 -23.01 -40.57
C ARG A 197 -34.90 -23.97 -40.94
N SER A 198 -36.04 -23.85 -40.28
CA SER A 198 -37.24 -24.64 -40.60
C SER A 198 -37.71 -24.45 -42.05
N LYS A 199 -37.64 -23.24 -42.59
CA LYS A 199 -37.94 -22.96 -44.01
C LYS A 199 -36.93 -23.62 -44.94
N ARG A 200 -35.64 -23.47 -44.67
CA ARG A 200 -34.55 -24.08 -45.45
C ARG A 200 -34.70 -25.60 -45.51
N ASP A 201 -35.03 -26.24 -44.39
CA ASP A 201 -35.12 -27.70 -44.32
C ASP A 201 -36.33 -28.23 -45.12
N ARG A 202 -37.46 -27.52 -45.09
CA ARG A 202 -38.61 -27.84 -45.95
C ARG A 202 -38.28 -27.69 -47.43
N GLU A 203 -37.54 -26.65 -47.78
CA GLU A 203 -37.12 -26.40 -49.16
C GLU A 203 -36.11 -27.45 -49.65
N TYR A 204 -35.17 -27.84 -48.80
CA TYR A 204 -34.25 -28.94 -49.06
C TYR A 204 -35.01 -30.25 -49.33
N GLN A 205 -36.00 -30.59 -48.50
CA GLN A 205 -36.81 -31.79 -48.70
C GLN A 205 -37.64 -31.73 -49.99
N ARG A 206 -38.11 -30.54 -50.41
CA ARG A 206 -38.77 -30.37 -51.70
C ARG A 206 -37.81 -30.64 -52.84
N ARG A 207 -36.63 -30.00 -52.85
CA ARG A 207 -35.60 -30.21 -53.87
C ARG A 207 -35.20 -31.66 -54.00
N LYS A 208 -35.00 -32.35 -52.87
CA LYS A 208 -34.65 -33.77 -52.85
C LYS A 208 -35.71 -34.66 -53.53
N ARG A 209 -37.01 -34.34 -53.38
CA ARG A 209 -38.08 -35.06 -54.11
C ARG A 209 -38.01 -34.78 -55.60
N THR A 210 -37.86 -33.51 -55.98
CA THR A 210 -37.78 -33.11 -57.38
C THR A 210 -36.55 -33.69 -58.08
N GLU A 211 -35.42 -33.80 -57.38
CA GLU A 211 -34.20 -34.44 -57.86
C GLU A 211 -34.42 -35.94 -58.09
N ALA A 212 -35.07 -36.64 -57.15
CA ALA A 212 -35.43 -38.04 -57.34
C ALA A 212 -36.41 -38.25 -58.52
N ASP A 213 -37.37 -37.34 -58.71
CA ASP A 213 -38.29 -37.39 -59.86
C ASP A 213 -37.53 -37.18 -61.18
N LEU A 214 -36.56 -36.25 -61.22
CA LEU A 214 -35.71 -36.02 -62.39
C LEU A 214 -34.84 -37.24 -62.71
N GLU A 215 -34.21 -37.87 -61.72
CA GLU A 215 -33.46 -39.11 -61.91
C GLU A 215 -34.33 -40.24 -62.48
N ALA A 216 -35.57 -40.36 -62.00
CA ALA A 216 -36.54 -41.33 -62.54
C ALA A 216 -36.87 -41.03 -64.00
N MET A 217 -37.15 -39.78 -64.35
CA MET A 217 -37.42 -39.35 -65.72
C MET A 217 -36.21 -39.54 -66.63
N GLU A 218 -34.99 -39.29 -66.15
CA GLU A 218 -33.76 -39.55 -66.90
C GLU A 218 -33.59 -41.05 -67.19
N LYS A 219 -33.91 -41.91 -66.23
CA LYS A 219 -33.90 -43.36 -66.42
C LYS A 219 -34.91 -43.81 -67.47
N GLU A 220 -36.15 -43.32 -67.40
CA GLU A 220 -37.17 -43.59 -68.43
C GLU A 220 -36.72 -43.09 -69.81
N ASN A 221 -36.09 -41.92 -69.87
CA ASN A 221 -35.57 -41.35 -71.12
C ASN A 221 -34.42 -42.22 -71.68
N GLN A 222 -33.54 -42.75 -70.84
CA GLN A 222 -32.52 -43.72 -71.25
C GLN A 222 -33.14 -45.01 -71.79
N GLU A 223 -34.18 -45.54 -71.15
CA GLU A 223 -34.91 -46.72 -71.61
C GLU A 223 -35.59 -46.47 -72.97
N LEU A 224 -36.20 -45.29 -73.16
CA LEU A 224 -36.77 -44.86 -74.43
C LEU A 224 -35.70 -44.73 -75.52
N LYS A 225 -34.55 -44.10 -75.22
CA LYS A 225 -33.42 -44.02 -76.15
C LYS A 225 -32.93 -45.40 -76.57
N GLN A 226 -32.82 -46.34 -75.63
CA GLN A 226 -32.46 -47.73 -75.97
C GLN A 226 -33.53 -48.39 -76.85
N ARG A 227 -34.81 -48.12 -76.61
CA ARG A 227 -35.91 -48.65 -77.43
C ARG A 227 -35.90 -48.07 -78.84
N ILE A 228 -35.67 -46.77 -78.98
CA ILE A 228 -35.47 -46.11 -80.28
C ILE A 228 -34.27 -46.72 -80.98
N LYS A 229 -33.13 -46.87 -80.30
CA LYS A 229 -31.94 -47.49 -80.88
C LYS A 229 -32.20 -48.92 -81.40
N ARG A 230 -32.96 -49.74 -80.66
CA ARG A 230 -33.38 -51.08 -81.13
C ARG A 230 -34.29 -51.03 -82.35
N LEU A 231 -35.18 -50.03 -82.43
CA LEU A 231 -36.05 -49.81 -83.59
C LEU A 231 -35.25 -49.29 -84.80
N GLU A 232 -34.27 -48.43 -84.59
CA GLU A 232 -33.32 -47.98 -85.61
C GLU A 232 -32.46 -49.15 -86.12
N GLU A 233 -31.94 -50.00 -85.22
CA GLU A 233 -31.22 -51.23 -85.58
C GLU A 233 -32.09 -52.20 -86.40
N ALA A 234 -33.39 -52.28 -86.10
CA ALA A 234 -34.36 -53.04 -86.89
C ALA A 234 -34.64 -52.40 -88.28
N ALA A 235 -34.52 -51.08 -88.40
CA ALA A 235 -34.70 -50.35 -89.66
C ALA A 235 -33.47 -50.40 -90.60
N ILE A 236 -32.32 -50.93 -90.15
CA ILE A 236 -31.09 -51.06 -90.95
C ILE A 236 -31.09 -52.31 -91.85
N ALA A 237 -32.09 -53.20 -91.75
CA ALA A 237 -32.30 -54.28 -92.72
C ALA A 237 -32.91 -53.74 -94.03
N THR A 238 -32.04 -53.36 -94.97
CA THR A 238 -32.20 -52.87 -96.36
C THR A 238 -32.18 -51.35 -96.62
N PRO A 239 -31.47 -50.89 -97.68
CA PRO A 239 -30.53 -49.73 -97.66
C PRO A 239 -31.01 -48.56 -98.56
N PRO A 240 -30.31 -47.39 -98.75
CA PRO A 240 -28.85 -47.20 -98.67
C PRO A 240 -28.28 -45.97 -97.93
N LYS A 241 -27.02 -46.17 -97.55
CA LYS A 241 -26.05 -45.16 -97.09
C LYS A 241 -25.86 -44.05 -98.14
N PRO A 242 -25.85 -42.77 -97.73
CA PRO A 242 -25.29 -41.70 -98.53
C PRO A 242 -23.78 -41.88 -98.63
N VAL A 243 -23.29 -41.78 -99.86
CA VAL A 243 -21.88 -41.65 -100.22
C VAL A 243 -21.32 -40.39 -99.55
N ILE A 244 -20.28 -40.54 -98.74
CA ILE A 244 -19.51 -39.42 -98.18
C ILE A 244 -18.73 -38.79 -99.35
N PRO A 245 -18.99 -37.52 -99.72
CA PRO A 245 -18.18 -36.82 -100.70
C PRO A 245 -16.77 -36.63 -100.14
N GLN A 246 -15.76 -36.87 -100.97
CA GLN A 246 -14.38 -36.52 -100.63
C GLN A 246 -14.33 -35.04 -100.26
N SER A 247 -13.93 -34.76 -99.01
CA SER A 247 -13.86 -33.42 -98.44
C SER A 247 -12.95 -32.51 -99.26
N ASP A 248 -13.48 -31.33 -99.57
CA ASP A 248 -12.80 -30.24 -100.25
C ASP A 248 -11.52 -29.88 -99.46
N PRO A 249 -10.35 -29.64 -100.08
CA PRO A 249 -9.14 -29.19 -99.40
C PRO A 249 -9.36 -28.02 -98.42
N SER A 250 -10.36 -27.17 -98.69
CA SER A 250 -10.79 -26.10 -97.78
C SER A 250 -11.34 -26.62 -96.44
N ASP A 251 -12.10 -27.71 -96.44
CA ASP A 251 -12.64 -28.32 -95.21
C ASP A 251 -11.52 -28.95 -94.37
N ARG A 252 -10.50 -29.53 -95.01
CA ARG A 252 -9.33 -30.09 -94.31
C ARG A 252 -8.52 -29.00 -93.62
N ASN A 253 -8.28 -27.88 -94.30
CA ASN A 253 -7.60 -26.73 -93.70
C ASN A 253 -8.40 -26.16 -92.52
N LYS A 254 -9.72 -26.06 -92.67
CA LYS A 254 -10.61 -25.59 -91.59
C LYS A 254 -10.64 -26.54 -90.39
N ILE A 255 -10.57 -27.86 -90.63
CA ILE A 255 -10.43 -28.87 -89.56
C ILE A 255 -9.10 -28.71 -88.83
N VAL A 256 -7.99 -28.46 -89.53
CA VAL A 256 -6.67 -28.25 -88.92
C VAL A 256 -6.65 -26.96 -88.09
N GLU A 257 -7.21 -25.86 -88.59
CA GLU A 257 -7.37 -24.61 -87.85
C GLU A 257 -8.22 -24.79 -86.59
N LEU A 258 -9.36 -25.47 -86.70
CA LEU A 258 -10.22 -25.79 -85.57
C LEU A 258 -9.53 -26.70 -84.54
N GLN A 259 -8.74 -27.68 -84.99
CA GLN A 259 -7.92 -28.50 -84.11
C GLN A 259 -6.85 -27.68 -83.39
N GLY A 260 -6.21 -26.73 -84.08
CA GLY A 260 -5.29 -25.77 -83.49
C GLY A 260 -5.96 -24.92 -82.41
N ALA A 261 -7.14 -24.36 -82.70
CA ALA A 261 -7.92 -23.58 -81.74
C ALA A 261 -8.36 -24.41 -80.52
N VAL A 262 -8.80 -25.66 -80.73
CA VAL A 262 -9.15 -26.58 -79.63
C VAL A 262 -7.93 -26.89 -78.75
N ASN A 263 -6.76 -27.12 -79.34
CA ASN A 263 -5.54 -27.37 -78.58
C ASN A 263 -5.11 -26.13 -77.77
N GLN A 264 -5.21 -24.93 -78.35
CA GLN A 264 -4.95 -23.69 -77.62
C GLN A 264 -5.92 -23.51 -76.44
N LEU A 265 -7.22 -23.71 -76.66
CA LEU A 265 -8.22 -23.64 -75.59
C LEU A 265 -8.00 -24.67 -74.48
N ARG A 266 -7.41 -25.83 -74.79
CA ARG A 266 -7.02 -26.83 -73.79
C ARG A 266 -5.85 -26.35 -72.94
N MET A 267 -4.81 -25.80 -73.58
CA MET A 267 -3.66 -25.24 -72.86
C MET A 267 -4.09 -24.07 -71.97
N ASP A 268 -4.93 -23.17 -72.48
CA ASP A 268 -5.44 -22.02 -71.72
C ASP A 268 -6.31 -22.47 -70.53
N ASN A 269 -7.16 -23.49 -70.69
CA ASN A 269 -7.93 -24.04 -69.57
C ASN A 269 -7.04 -24.66 -68.50
N GLU A 270 -5.98 -25.36 -68.89
CA GLU A 270 -5.05 -25.96 -67.95
C GLU A 270 -4.26 -24.90 -67.17
N ALA A 271 -3.81 -23.84 -67.86
CA ALA A 271 -3.20 -22.68 -67.21
C ALA A 271 -4.15 -22.02 -66.20
N LYS A 272 -5.42 -21.82 -66.58
CA LYS A 272 -6.44 -21.24 -65.68
C LYS A 272 -6.76 -22.14 -64.49
N ARG A 273 -6.73 -23.46 -64.66
CA ARG A 273 -6.88 -24.42 -63.54
C ARG A 273 -5.73 -24.32 -62.56
N SER A 274 -4.49 -24.21 -63.05
CA SER A 274 -3.31 -24.00 -62.20
C SER A 274 -3.42 -22.70 -61.42
N GLU A 275 -3.78 -21.58 -62.08
CA GLU A 275 -3.99 -20.29 -61.41
C GLU A 275 -5.07 -20.39 -60.31
N LEU A 276 -6.17 -21.11 -60.58
CA LEU A 276 -7.25 -21.29 -59.63
C LEU A 276 -6.82 -22.12 -58.41
N PHE A 277 -5.99 -23.13 -58.61
CA PHE A 277 -5.40 -23.91 -57.52
C PHE A 277 -4.50 -23.04 -56.62
N ASP A 278 -3.63 -22.22 -57.21
CA ASP A 278 -2.77 -21.30 -56.46
C ASP A 278 -3.59 -20.27 -55.67
N LEU A 279 -4.65 -19.74 -56.27
CA LEU A 279 -5.55 -18.80 -55.61
C LEU A 279 -6.29 -19.45 -54.43
N ARG A 280 -6.74 -20.71 -54.57
CA ARG A 280 -7.34 -21.46 -53.46
C ARG A 280 -6.35 -21.69 -52.34
N SER A 281 -5.13 -22.11 -52.65
CA SER A 281 -4.08 -22.30 -51.64
C SER A 281 -3.77 -21.01 -50.89
N ARG A 282 -3.69 -19.87 -51.58
CA ARG A 282 -3.51 -18.55 -50.96
C ARG A 282 -4.71 -18.14 -50.09
N PHE A 283 -5.93 -18.44 -50.54
CA PHE A 283 -7.14 -18.18 -49.77
C PHE A 283 -7.16 -19.01 -48.48
N ASP A 284 -6.84 -20.30 -48.54
CA ASP A 284 -6.79 -21.18 -47.38
C ASP A 284 -5.71 -20.72 -46.37
N ALA A 285 -4.53 -20.32 -46.87
CA ALA A 285 -3.47 -19.76 -46.04
C ALA A 285 -3.91 -18.45 -45.35
N LYS A 286 -4.65 -17.59 -46.05
CA LYS A 286 -5.20 -16.35 -45.47
C LYS A 286 -6.33 -16.64 -44.47
N SER A 287 -7.17 -17.62 -44.73
CA SER A 287 -8.22 -18.06 -43.79
C SER A 287 -7.59 -18.55 -42.49
N ALA A 288 -6.58 -19.42 -42.58
CA ALA A 288 -5.84 -19.91 -41.42
C ALA A 288 -5.15 -18.77 -40.63
N GLN A 289 -4.63 -17.74 -41.33
CA GLN A 289 -4.07 -16.55 -40.70
C GLN A 289 -5.14 -15.77 -39.90
N VAL A 290 -6.35 -15.62 -40.44
CA VAL A 290 -7.47 -14.96 -39.75
C VAL A 290 -7.91 -15.76 -38.53
N ASP A 291 -7.99 -17.08 -38.62
CA ASP A 291 -8.34 -17.94 -37.48
C ASP A 291 -7.30 -17.84 -36.35
N LYS A 292 -6.00 -17.79 -36.71
CA LYS A 292 -4.92 -17.57 -35.75
C LYS A 292 -5.05 -16.21 -35.05
N MET A 293 -5.27 -15.14 -35.82
CA MET A 293 -5.47 -13.79 -35.25
C MET A 293 -6.71 -13.72 -34.36
N SER A 294 -7.80 -14.42 -34.72
CA SER A 294 -9.02 -14.50 -33.92
C SER A 294 -8.78 -15.20 -32.58
N ALA A 295 -8.00 -16.29 -32.58
CA ALA A 295 -7.59 -16.97 -31.36
C ALA A 295 -6.69 -16.09 -30.47
N GLU A 296 -5.70 -15.40 -31.06
CA GLU A 296 -4.84 -14.45 -30.35
C GLU A 296 -5.62 -13.27 -29.77
N PHE A 297 -6.61 -12.75 -30.49
CA PHE A 297 -7.47 -11.68 -29.99
C PHE A 297 -8.25 -12.13 -28.75
N LYS A 298 -8.84 -13.33 -28.77
CA LYS A 298 -9.56 -13.90 -27.62
C LYS A 298 -8.66 -14.11 -26.41
N THR A 299 -7.41 -14.52 -26.59
CA THR A 299 -6.47 -14.67 -25.46
C THR A 299 -6.07 -13.32 -24.87
N LYS A 300 -5.82 -12.31 -25.72
CA LYS A 300 -5.54 -10.94 -25.28
C LYS A 300 -6.72 -10.29 -24.58
N GLU A 301 -7.94 -10.52 -25.05
CA GLU A 301 -9.17 -10.04 -24.41
C GLU A 301 -9.33 -10.60 -23.00
N ARG A 302 -9.13 -11.91 -22.81
CA ARG A 302 -9.15 -12.54 -21.46
C ARG A 302 -8.10 -11.93 -20.54
N LEU A 303 -6.88 -11.75 -21.03
CA LEU A 303 -5.79 -11.16 -20.26
C LEU A 303 -6.08 -9.70 -19.87
N CYS A 304 -6.73 -8.93 -20.74
CA CYS A 304 -7.19 -7.57 -20.40
C CYS A 304 -8.24 -7.58 -19.29
N VAL A 305 -9.19 -8.52 -19.32
CA VAL A 305 -10.20 -8.68 -18.25
C VAL A 305 -9.52 -9.04 -16.93
N GLU A 306 -8.57 -9.97 -16.94
CA GLU A 306 -7.84 -10.39 -15.75
C GLU A 306 -7.03 -9.25 -15.13
N LEU A 307 -6.27 -8.50 -15.95
CA LEU A 307 -5.55 -7.31 -15.49
C LEU A 307 -6.49 -6.21 -14.98
N THR A 308 -7.66 -6.04 -15.60
CA THR A 308 -8.68 -5.08 -15.12
C THR A 308 -9.21 -5.47 -13.75
N ASN A 309 -9.45 -6.76 -13.50
CA ASN A 309 -9.90 -7.26 -12.21
C ASN A 309 -8.80 -7.11 -11.14
N GLN A 310 -7.54 -7.38 -11.47
CA GLN A 310 -6.40 -7.17 -10.58
C GLN A 310 -6.27 -5.69 -10.19
N LEU A 311 -6.39 -4.77 -11.15
CA LEU A 311 -6.38 -3.33 -10.87
C LEU A 311 -7.54 -2.90 -9.97
N ALA A 312 -8.74 -3.46 -10.15
CA ALA A 312 -9.88 -3.17 -9.29
C ALA A 312 -9.65 -3.67 -7.86
N ALA A 313 -9.06 -4.85 -7.68
CA ALA A 313 -8.72 -5.40 -6.38
C ALA A 313 -7.68 -4.53 -5.63
N ILE A 314 -6.58 -4.18 -6.31
CA ILE A 314 -5.53 -3.32 -5.74
C ILE A 314 -6.11 -1.94 -5.35
N ARG A 315 -7.00 -1.38 -6.17
CA ARG A 315 -7.67 -0.12 -5.86
C ARG A 315 -8.53 -0.23 -4.59
N GLY A 316 -9.24 -1.35 -4.41
CA GLY A 316 -10.00 -1.62 -3.18
C GLY A 316 -9.11 -1.72 -1.94
N GLN A 317 -7.97 -2.41 -2.04
CA GLN A 317 -6.97 -2.48 -0.96
C GLN A 317 -6.41 -1.08 -0.61
N LEU A 318 -6.11 -0.26 -1.62
CA LEU A 318 -5.64 1.11 -1.41
C LEU A 318 -6.69 1.98 -0.69
N GLU A 319 -7.97 1.85 -1.06
CA GLU A 319 -9.05 2.55 -0.35
C GLU A 319 -9.21 2.07 1.10
N GLY A 320 -9.02 0.77 1.37
CA GLY A 320 -9.02 0.21 2.72
C GLY A 320 -7.90 0.79 3.60
N THR A 321 -6.66 0.68 3.13
CA THR A 321 -5.47 1.20 3.83
C THR A 321 -5.53 2.72 4.06
N THR A 322 -6.11 3.48 3.12
CA THR A 322 -6.32 4.94 3.30
C THR A 322 -7.25 5.23 4.48
N LYS A 323 -8.35 4.48 4.62
CA LYS A 323 -9.30 4.65 5.74
C LYS A 323 -8.66 4.28 7.09
N GLU A 324 -7.82 3.24 7.11
CA GLU A 324 -7.08 2.85 8.31
C GLU A 324 -6.08 3.94 8.74
N LEU A 325 -5.37 4.52 7.77
CA LEU A 325 -4.44 5.62 8.02
C LEU A 325 -5.16 6.87 8.56
N GLU A 326 -6.33 7.20 8.02
CA GLU A 326 -7.19 8.28 8.55
C GLU A 326 -7.65 8.00 9.99
N SER A 327 -8.03 6.75 10.29
CA SER A 327 -8.40 6.33 11.65
C SER A 327 -7.24 6.48 12.64
N VAL A 328 -6.03 6.04 12.26
CA VAL A 328 -4.82 6.23 13.06
C VAL A 328 -4.52 7.72 13.27
N ARG A 329 -4.62 8.53 12.21
CA ARG A 329 -4.43 9.99 12.29
C ARG A 329 -5.40 10.62 13.30
N CYS A 330 -6.68 10.26 13.24
CA CYS A 330 -7.68 10.74 14.20
C CYS A 330 -7.37 10.33 15.64
N ARG A 331 -6.89 9.10 15.87
CA ARG A 331 -6.43 8.66 17.20
C ARG A 331 -5.23 9.46 17.69
N ALA A 332 -4.23 9.69 16.84
CA ALA A 332 -3.06 10.49 17.19
C ALA A 332 -3.42 11.93 17.55
N VAL A 333 -4.33 12.57 16.80
CA VAL A 333 -4.83 13.92 17.11
C VAL A 333 -5.53 13.96 18.47
N ARG A 334 -6.40 12.97 18.77
CA ARG A 334 -7.06 12.88 20.08
C ARG A 334 -6.06 12.69 21.22
N GLY A 335 -5.11 11.76 21.06
CA GLY A 335 -4.05 11.54 22.05
C GLY A 335 -3.19 12.79 22.29
N GLY A 336 -2.88 13.55 21.24
CA GLY A 336 -2.19 14.83 21.35
C GLY A 336 -2.96 15.86 22.19
N ALA A 337 -4.27 16.00 21.95
CA ALA A 337 -5.12 16.89 22.73
C ALA A 337 -5.24 16.48 24.21
N GLU A 338 -5.27 15.18 24.50
CA GLU A 338 -5.25 14.65 25.88
C GLU A 338 -3.93 14.95 26.59
N VAL A 339 -2.80 14.80 25.90
CA VAL A 339 -1.47 15.14 26.45
C VAL A 339 -1.36 16.64 26.75
N GLU A 340 -1.84 17.50 25.86
CA GLU A 340 -1.88 18.95 26.10
C GLU A 340 -2.73 19.30 27.33
N ARG A 341 -3.88 18.64 27.48
CA ARG A 341 -4.74 18.80 28.66
C ARG A 341 -4.03 18.37 29.94
N TRP A 342 -3.43 17.18 29.97
CA TRP A 342 -2.67 16.71 31.14
C TRP A 342 -1.49 17.60 31.46
N ASN A 343 -0.81 18.15 30.46
CA ASN A 343 0.27 19.11 30.66
C ASN A 343 -0.24 20.42 31.30
N SER A 344 -1.40 20.92 30.86
CA SER A 344 -2.06 22.08 31.49
C SER A 344 -2.44 21.80 32.94
N ASP A 345 -3.01 20.63 33.23
CA ASP A 345 -3.36 20.20 34.59
C ASP A 345 -2.11 20.09 35.49
N LEU A 346 -1.02 19.54 34.96
CA LEU A 346 0.27 19.44 35.65
C LEU A 346 0.83 20.83 36.00
N ILE A 347 0.80 21.77 35.06
CA ILE A 347 1.24 23.16 35.29
C ILE A 347 0.39 23.81 36.38
N SER A 348 -0.93 23.64 36.35
CA SER A 348 -1.86 24.15 37.38
C SER A 348 -1.52 23.60 38.77
N LEU A 349 -1.27 22.29 38.88
CA LEU A 349 -0.86 21.64 40.13
C LEU A 349 0.50 22.15 40.62
N GLN A 350 1.49 22.30 39.74
CA GLN A 350 2.78 22.88 40.10
C GLN A 350 2.65 24.31 40.63
N THR A 351 1.78 25.11 40.02
CA THR A 351 1.52 26.49 40.44
C THR A 351 0.85 26.52 41.82
N THR A 352 -0.13 25.65 42.04
CA THR A 352 -0.80 25.48 43.34
C THR A 352 0.16 25.01 44.42
N ASN A 353 1.04 24.06 44.11
CA ASN A 353 2.03 23.55 45.05
C ASN A 353 3.06 24.62 45.45
N LYS A 354 3.53 25.43 44.48
CA LYS A 354 4.39 26.61 44.78
C LYS A 354 3.71 27.59 45.73
N PHE A 355 2.42 27.88 45.51
CA PHE A 355 1.64 28.76 46.38
C PHE A 355 1.51 28.20 47.81
N LEU A 356 1.13 26.93 47.95
CA LEU A 356 1.04 26.27 49.26
C LEU A 356 2.39 26.20 49.97
N SER A 357 3.48 25.93 49.24
CA SER A 357 4.84 25.94 49.77
C SER A 357 5.23 27.33 50.31
N SER A 358 4.83 28.41 49.61
CA SER A 358 5.01 29.78 50.11
C SER A 358 4.25 30.03 51.41
N GLN A 359 2.97 29.65 51.47
CA GLN A 359 2.17 29.80 52.69
C GLN A 359 2.72 29.01 53.89
N LEU A 360 3.26 27.82 53.62
CA LEU A 360 3.90 27.00 54.64
C LEU A 360 5.16 27.69 55.19
N ASN A 361 5.99 28.26 54.31
CA ASN A 361 7.19 29.00 54.72
C ASN A 361 6.83 30.27 55.52
N ASP A 362 5.79 31.01 55.12
CA ASP A 362 5.31 32.16 55.88
C ASP A 362 4.84 31.78 57.28
N SER A 363 4.10 30.67 57.39
CA SER A 363 3.63 30.13 58.67
C SER A 363 4.80 29.68 59.54
N ARG A 364 5.81 29.05 58.93
CA ARG A 364 7.06 28.65 59.62
C ARG A 364 7.82 29.86 60.15
N ASN A 365 7.93 30.93 59.38
CA ASN A 365 8.58 32.18 59.80
C ASN A 365 7.82 32.87 60.95
N LYS A 366 6.48 32.88 60.91
CA LYS A 366 5.64 33.37 62.02
C LYS A 366 5.84 32.54 63.29
N MET A 367 5.92 31.22 63.17
CA MET A 367 6.20 30.33 64.29
C MET A 367 7.58 30.60 64.90
N ILE A 368 8.64 30.69 64.09
CA ILE A 368 10.00 31.04 64.55
C ILE A 368 10.00 32.38 65.30
N SER A 369 9.23 33.36 64.81
CA SER A 369 9.10 34.67 65.47
C SER A 369 8.40 34.56 66.83
N LYS A 370 7.35 33.72 66.94
CA LYS A 370 6.68 33.43 68.21
C LYS A 370 7.60 32.68 69.18
N ASP A 371 8.37 31.70 68.71
CA ASP A 371 9.33 30.97 69.54
C ASP A 371 10.40 31.90 70.13
N ARG A 372 10.88 32.88 69.34
CA ARG A 372 11.78 33.94 69.85
C ARG A 372 11.12 34.80 70.92
N LEU A 373 9.88 35.21 70.72
CA LEU A 373 9.12 36.00 71.70
C LEU A 373 8.91 35.21 73.00
N ILE A 374 8.58 33.92 72.90
CA ILE A 374 8.45 33.02 74.04
C ILE A 374 9.79 32.94 74.78
N ALA A 375 10.90 32.75 74.07
CA ALA A 375 12.23 32.71 74.70
C ALA A 375 12.57 34.02 75.43
N GLU A 376 12.25 35.18 74.86
CA GLU A 376 12.42 36.48 75.52
C GLU A 376 11.53 36.62 76.78
N LEU A 377 10.27 36.21 76.70
CA LEU A 377 9.35 36.25 77.83
C LEU A 377 9.80 35.30 78.95
N THR A 378 10.22 34.08 78.61
CA THR A 378 10.80 33.12 79.56
C THR A 378 12.01 33.72 80.26
N LYS A 379 12.91 34.37 79.52
CA LYS A 379 14.08 35.04 80.08
C LYS A 379 13.70 36.19 81.03
N ARG A 380 12.70 37.01 80.67
CA ARG A 380 12.17 38.06 81.57
C ARG A 380 11.58 37.47 82.85
N CYS A 381 10.82 36.37 82.75
CA CYS A 381 10.28 35.69 83.94
C CYS A 381 11.40 35.16 84.84
N GLU A 382 12.45 34.57 84.26
CA GLU A 382 13.64 34.13 85.01
C GLU A 382 14.40 35.29 85.67
N GLU A 383 14.52 36.44 85.00
CA GLU A 383 15.13 37.66 85.55
C GLU A 383 14.31 38.22 86.73
N ILE A 384 12.98 38.24 86.62
CA ILE A 384 12.07 38.62 87.71
C ILE A 384 12.24 37.67 88.91
N LEU A 385 12.26 36.37 88.67
CA LEU A 385 12.49 35.36 89.71
C LEU A 385 13.86 35.53 90.41
N ARG A 386 14.92 35.89 89.68
CA ARG A 386 16.24 36.18 90.27
C ARG A 386 16.24 37.51 91.05
N SER A 387 15.49 38.51 90.62
CA SER A 387 15.39 39.80 91.32
C SER A 387 14.63 39.74 92.66
N HIS A 388 13.91 38.66 92.93
CA HIS A 388 13.27 38.39 94.23
C HIS A 388 14.13 37.61 95.24
N SER A 389 15.43 37.41 94.97
CA SER A 389 16.32 36.58 95.82
C SER A 389 17.39 37.33 96.63
N THR A 390 17.18 38.60 96.98
CA THR A 390 18.07 39.32 97.94
C THR A 390 17.29 40.08 99.03
N GLU A 391 17.54 39.69 100.29
CA GLU A 391 17.18 40.24 101.63
C GLU A 391 15.90 39.74 102.36
N GLU A 392 16.06 38.64 103.13
CA GLU A 392 15.90 38.40 104.61
C GLU A 392 14.72 38.97 105.50
N PRO A 393 14.52 38.57 106.79
CA PRO A 393 13.41 37.72 107.29
C PRO A 393 12.46 38.35 108.37
N CYS A 394 11.55 37.53 108.92
CA CYS A 394 10.66 37.70 110.11
C CYS A 394 9.27 38.33 109.87
N GLU A 395 8.16 37.98 110.54
CA GLU A 395 7.71 36.88 111.40
C GLU A 395 6.20 37.10 111.61
N ASN A 396 5.42 36.00 111.72
CA ASN A 396 4.16 35.83 112.45
C ASN A 396 2.89 36.64 112.13
N GLY A 397 1.83 35.89 111.83
CA GLY A 397 0.43 36.34 111.90
C GLY A 397 -0.54 35.24 111.45
N ILE A 398 -0.92 34.36 112.39
CA ILE A 398 -1.92 33.31 112.23
C ILE A 398 -3.29 33.91 111.87
N THR A 399 -3.94 33.42 110.81
CA THR A 399 -5.40 33.26 110.76
C THR A 399 -5.77 32.06 109.90
N ASP A 400 -6.29 31.02 110.56
CA ASP A 400 -7.21 30.04 109.98
C ASP A 400 -8.32 30.79 109.24
N GLU A 401 -8.37 30.69 107.92
CA GLU A 401 -9.60 30.95 107.18
C GLU A 401 -9.65 30.07 105.93
N LYS A 402 -10.24 28.90 106.13
CA LYS A 402 -10.73 28.01 105.10
C LYS A 402 -11.88 28.73 104.38
N ALA A 403 -11.54 29.61 103.45
CA ALA A 403 -12.51 30.30 102.61
C ALA A 403 -13.32 29.25 101.82
N PRO A 404 -14.63 29.09 102.07
CA PRO A 404 -15.50 28.27 101.26
C PRO A 404 -15.72 29.03 99.94
N CYS A 405 -15.55 28.34 98.82
CA CYS A 405 -16.07 28.79 97.54
C CYS A 405 -17.56 29.18 97.72
N PRO A 406 -18.00 30.42 97.39
CA PRO A 406 -19.38 30.85 97.62
C PRO A 406 -20.40 30.26 96.64
N HIS A 407 -20.10 29.13 95.98
CA HIS A 407 -21.00 28.53 95.00
C HIS A 407 -21.42 27.09 95.29
N CYS A 408 -21.18 26.63 96.52
CA CYS A 408 -21.55 25.29 96.97
C CYS A 408 -22.76 25.28 97.92
N GLN A 409 -23.73 26.19 97.75
CA GLN A 409 -25.02 26.08 98.44
C GLN A 409 -26.12 26.90 97.76
N ASN A 410 -26.59 26.39 96.63
CA ASN A 410 -27.98 26.53 96.17
C ASN A 410 -28.35 25.23 95.44
N ARG A 411 -28.41 24.13 96.20
CA ARG A 411 -29.18 22.94 95.79
C ARG A 411 -30.65 23.21 96.14
N SER A 412 -31.30 23.98 95.28
CA SER A 412 -32.74 23.94 95.02
C SER A 412 -33.05 25.07 94.04
N SER A 413 -33.66 24.73 92.90
CA SER A 413 -34.19 25.63 91.84
C SER A 413 -33.31 26.02 90.62
N THR A 414 -32.36 25.17 90.19
CA THR A 414 -31.75 25.28 88.84
C THR A 414 -31.70 23.94 88.10
N GLU A 415 -32.69 23.08 88.29
CA GLU A 415 -32.82 21.87 87.46
C GLU A 415 -33.55 22.19 86.13
N ASP A 416 -34.49 23.14 86.11
CA ASP A 416 -35.29 23.44 84.89
C ASP A 416 -34.53 24.27 83.83
N LYS A 417 -33.60 25.17 84.21
CA LYS A 417 -32.85 26.00 83.24
C LYS A 417 -31.63 25.29 82.66
N GLN A 418 -31.01 24.38 83.40
CA GLN A 418 -29.89 23.56 82.91
C GLN A 418 -30.41 22.39 82.06
N GLN A 419 -31.56 21.80 82.40
CA GLN A 419 -32.22 20.81 81.55
C GLN A 419 -32.66 21.39 80.19
N SER A 420 -33.12 22.64 80.13
CA SER A 420 -33.45 23.32 78.87
C SER A 420 -32.26 23.44 77.93
N THR A 421 -31.08 23.86 78.43
CA THR A 421 -29.88 24.01 77.61
C THR A 421 -29.28 22.65 77.21
N ASP A 422 -29.38 21.65 78.08
CA ASP A 422 -28.90 20.30 77.79
C ASP A 422 -29.84 19.59 76.80
N LEU A 423 -31.15 19.83 76.86
CA LEU A 423 -32.14 19.36 75.86
C LEU A 423 -31.91 19.96 74.47
N ASP A 424 -31.59 21.25 74.39
CA ASP A 424 -31.27 21.93 73.12
C ASP A 424 -29.98 21.37 72.50
N ILE A 425 -28.94 21.11 73.32
CA ILE A 425 -27.70 20.47 72.87
C ILE A 425 -27.95 19.03 72.40
N VAL A 426 -28.80 18.28 73.10
CA VAL A 426 -29.16 16.92 72.71
C VAL A 426 -29.93 16.92 71.38
N ALA A 427 -30.89 17.82 71.18
CA ALA A 427 -31.61 17.95 69.91
C ALA A 427 -30.67 18.36 68.75
N GLU A 428 -29.70 19.25 69.01
CA GLU A 428 -28.70 19.64 68.01
C GLU A 428 -27.73 18.49 67.68
N LEU A 429 -27.42 17.63 68.65
CA LEU A 429 -26.62 16.42 68.42
C LEU A 429 -27.42 15.37 67.66
N GLU A 430 -28.71 15.15 67.98
CA GLU A 430 -29.58 14.22 67.26
C GLU A 430 -29.76 14.60 65.79
N THR A 431 -29.95 15.89 65.49
CA THR A 431 -30.03 16.39 64.10
C THR A 431 -28.72 16.21 63.34
N LYS A 432 -27.57 16.46 63.98
CA LYS A 432 -26.24 16.18 63.40
C LYS A 432 -26.01 14.68 63.18
N LEU A 433 -26.51 13.84 64.08
CA LEU A 433 -26.39 12.38 63.97
C LEU A 433 -27.23 11.83 62.81
N SER A 434 -28.49 12.27 62.67
CA SER A 434 -29.32 11.97 61.50
C SER A 434 -28.69 12.47 60.19
N SER A 435 -28.14 13.69 60.18
CA SER A 435 -27.44 14.23 59.00
C SER A 435 -26.20 13.39 58.63
N LEU A 436 -25.45 12.92 59.61
CA LEU A 436 -24.29 12.04 59.40
C LEU A 436 -24.72 10.65 58.92
N GLU A 437 -25.79 10.08 59.47
CA GLU A 437 -26.35 8.80 59.03
C GLU A 437 -26.82 8.86 57.57
N GLU A 438 -27.52 9.92 57.18
CA GLU A 438 -27.97 10.14 55.81
C GLU A 438 -26.78 10.34 54.86
N ARG A 439 -25.74 11.07 55.30
CA ARG A 439 -24.50 11.22 54.52
C ARG A 439 -23.74 9.91 54.35
N CYS A 440 -23.68 9.08 55.40
CA CYS A 440 -23.09 7.74 55.33
C CYS A 440 -23.88 6.83 54.36
N LYS A 441 -25.20 6.94 54.35
CA LYS A 441 -26.07 6.18 53.44
C LYS A 441 -25.84 6.60 51.98
N ASN A 442 -25.76 7.89 51.71
CA ASN A 442 -25.48 8.42 50.37
C ASN A 442 -24.07 8.00 49.88
N LEU A 443 -23.06 8.06 50.75
CA LEU A 443 -21.70 7.60 50.41
C LEU A 443 -21.64 6.10 50.11
N MET A 444 -22.42 5.28 50.81
CA MET A 444 -22.52 3.84 50.54
C MET A 444 -23.18 3.57 49.17
N GLU A 445 -24.22 4.32 48.81
CA GLU A 445 -24.87 4.21 47.50
C GLU A 445 -23.96 4.69 46.36
N GLU A 446 -23.25 5.80 46.54
CA GLU A 446 -22.25 6.29 45.56
C GLU A 446 -21.11 5.28 45.38
N ALA A 447 -20.62 4.66 46.46
CA ALA A 447 -19.61 3.63 46.39
C ALA A 447 -20.11 2.37 45.64
N ALA A 448 -21.38 1.99 45.83
CA ALA A 448 -21.99 0.89 45.11
C ALA A 448 -22.14 1.19 43.61
N ARG A 449 -22.64 2.38 43.24
CA ARG A 449 -22.76 2.80 41.84
C ARG A 449 -21.39 2.90 41.16
N SER A 450 -20.40 3.47 41.83
CA SER A 450 -19.02 3.54 41.31
C SER A 450 -18.42 2.15 41.07
N LYS A 451 -18.77 1.16 41.90
CA LYS A 451 -18.32 -0.22 41.71
C LYS A 451 -18.98 -0.87 40.48
N GLU A 452 -20.29 -0.70 40.32
CA GLU A 452 -21.05 -1.22 39.17
C GLU A 452 -20.58 -0.60 37.85
N GLU A 453 -20.34 0.72 37.82
CA GLU A 453 -19.77 1.41 36.65
C GLU A 453 -18.39 0.87 36.28
N LYS A 454 -17.51 0.62 37.27
CA LYS A 454 -16.19 0.04 37.03
C LYS A 454 -16.28 -1.39 36.47
N GLU A 455 -17.25 -2.17 36.93
CA GLU A 455 -17.45 -3.56 36.49
C GLU A 455 -18.00 -3.62 35.06
N ASN A 456 -18.88 -2.68 34.69
CA ASN A 456 -19.34 -2.49 33.31
C ASN A 456 -18.21 -2.04 32.36
N VAL A 457 -17.39 -1.06 32.77
CA VAL A 457 -16.24 -0.61 31.97
C VAL A 457 -15.23 -1.74 31.80
N LYS A 458 -14.98 -2.52 32.86
CA LYS A 458 -14.08 -3.68 32.80
C LYS A 458 -14.57 -4.72 31.78
N SER A 459 -15.84 -5.10 31.84
CA SER A 459 -16.40 -6.09 30.92
C SER A 459 -16.46 -5.58 29.46
N GLN A 460 -16.65 -4.28 29.27
CA GLN A 460 -16.56 -3.65 27.95
C GLN A 460 -15.13 -3.68 27.38
N LEU A 461 -14.12 -3.38 28.21
CA LEU A 461 -12.71 -3.46 27.82
C LEU A 461 -12.26 -4.90 27.52
N GLU A 462 -12.75 -5.88 28.27
CA GLU A 462 -12.49 -7.30 28.01
C GLU A 462 -13.06 -7.75 26.65
N ALA A 463 -14.26 -7.28 26.29
CA ALA A 463 -14.86 -7.56 24.99
C ALA A 463 -14.09 -6.89 23.82
N GLU A 464 -13.66 -5.64 24.01
CA GLU A 464 -12.83 -4.93 23.03
C GLU A 464 -11.47 -5.60 22.83
N LEU A 465 -10.84 -6.08 23.92
CA LEU A 465 -9.58 -6.82 23.87
C LEU A 465 -9.73 -8.14 23.11
N ALA A 466 -10.81 -8.90 23.36
CA ALA A 466 -11.08 -10.14 22.63
C ALA A 466 -11.28 -9.91 21.12
N ASN A 467 -12.02 -8.86 20.75
CA ASN A 467 -12.20 -8.47 19.35
C ASN A 467 -10.88 -8.04 18.70
N ALA A 468 -10.05 -7.28 19.41
CA ALA A 468 -8.74 -6.86 18.92
C ALA A 468 -7.82 -8.08 18.69
N GLN A 469 -7.82 -9.05 19.62
CA GLN A 469 -7.05 -10.29 19.48
C GLN A 469 -7.52 -11.12 18.28
N GLN A 470 -8.83 -11.23 18.05
CA GLN A 470 -9.37 -11.90 16.88
C GLN A 470 -8.96 -11.21 15.57
N CYS A 471 -9.00 -9.89 15.53
CA CYS A 471 -8.61 -9.11 14.35
C CYS A 471 -7.11 -9.26 14.05
N VAL A 472 -6.25 -9.26 15.08
CA VAL A 472 -4.81 -9.52 14.94
C VAL A 472 -4.56 -10.93 14.38
N GLN A 473 -5.28 -11.94 14.85
CA GLN A 473 -5.14 -13.30 14.33
C GLN A 473 -5.52 -13.39 12.84
N GLN A 474 -6.63 -12.77 12.44
CA GLN A 474 -7.05 -12.72 11.04
C GLN A 474 -6.03 -12.03 10.14
N LEU A 475 -5.48 -10.89 10.57
CA LEU A 475 -4.43 -10.19 9.83
C LEU A 475 -3.15 -11.02 9.73
N SER A 476 -2.78 -11.76 10.79
CA SER A 476 -1.64 -12.68 10.75
C SER A 476 -1.84 -13.77 9.69
N ASP A 477 -3.05 -14.36 9.62
CA ASP A 477 -3.39 -15.39 8.64
C ASP A 477 -3.48 -14.83 7.20
N GLU A 478 -3.82 -13.55 7.04
CA GLU A 478 -3.80 -12.84 5.75
C GLU A 478 -2.36 -12.63 5.26
N VAL A 479 -1.47 -12.17 6.15
CA VAL A 479 -0.06 -11.92 5.85
C VAL A 479 0.68 -13.20 5.47
N THR A 480 0.40 -14.33 6.14
CA THR A 480 1.01 -15.62 5.77
C THR A 480 0.59 -16.05 4.37
N ARG A 481 -0.70 -15.89 4.04
CA ARG A 481 -1.25 -16.22 2.71
C ARG A 481 -0.67 -15.34 1.61
N GLU A 482 -0.53 -14.03 1.85
CA GLU A 482 0.11 -13.14 0.88
C GLU A 482 1.59 -13.49 0.66
N ARG A 483 2.31 -13.91 1.70
CA ARG A 483 3.69 -14.38 1.56
C ARG A 483 3.80 -15.63 0.69
N GLU A 484 2.89 -16.58 0.85
CA GLU A 484 2.83 -17.79 0.01
C GLU A 484 2.59 -17.41 -1.46
N VAL A 485 1.59 -16.57 -1.73
CA VAL A 485 1.30 -16.10 -3.10
C VAL A 485 2.48 -15.35 -3.72
N ALA A 486 3.20 -14.54 -2.93
CA ALA A 486 4.39 -13.83 -3.39
C ALA A 486 5.55 -14.80 -3.72
N CYS A 487 5.73 -15.86 -2.94
CA CYS A 487 6.70 -16.93 -3.22
C CYS A 487 6.37 -17.68 -4.51
N ASP A 488 5.11 -18.03 -4.72
CA ASP A 488 4.63 -18.72 -5.93
C ASP A 488 4.81 -17.85 -7.17
N SER A 489 4.43 -16.57 -7.07
CA SER A 489 4.67 -15.56 -8.10
C SER A 489 6.16 -15.45 -8.46
N THR A 490 7.03 -15.37 -7.46
CA THR A 490 8.47 -15.26 -7.67
C THR A 490 9.02 -16.50 -8.39
N SER A 491 8.58 -17.69 -7.98
CA SER A 491 8.95 -18.95 -8.61
C SER A 491 8.50 -19.00 -10.08
N ARG A 492 7.28 -18.53 -10.36
CA ARG A 492 6.74 -18.42 -11.73
C ARG A 492 7.55 -17.47 -12.61
N VAL A 493 7.95 -16.33 -12.08
CA VAL A 493 8.79 -15.35 -12.80
C VAL A 493 10.15 -15.95 -13.11
N GLN A 494 10.77 -16.68 -12.18
CA GLN A 494 12.04 -17.37 -12.42
C GLN A 494 11.90 -18.41 -13.54
N GLU A 495 10.83 -19.20 -13.52
CA GLU A 495 10.55 -20.22 -14.53
C GLU A 495 10.34 -19.61 -15.93
N LEU A 496 9.58 -18.52 -16.03
CA LEU A 496 9.39 -17.79 -17.29
C LEU A 496 10.70 -17.15 -17.79
N THR A 497 11.52 -16.63 -16.87
CA THR A 497 12.84 -16.08 -17.22
C THR A 497 13.75 -17.16 -17.79
N ALA A 498 13.75 -18.36 -17.20
CA ALA A 498 14.49 -19.50 -17.72
C ALA A 498 14.01 -19.92 -19.13
N GLN A 499 12.69 -19.92 -19.38
CA GLN A 499 12.12 -20.20 -20.70
C GLN A 499 12.54 -19.15 -21.75
N ILE A 500 12.56 -17.86 -21.39
CA ILE A 500 13.02 -16.79 -22.30
C ILE A 500 14.49 -17.00 -22.66
N ASN A 501 15.35 -17.26 -21.67
CA ASN A 501 16.77 -17.51 -21.92
C ASN A 501 16.98 -18.71 -22.84
N GLN A 502 16.20 -19.80 -22.67
CA GLN A 502 16.26 -20.95 -23.56
C GLN A 502 15.87 -20.59 -25.00
N LEU A 503 14.77 -19.84 -25.18
CA LEU A 503 14.34 -19.39 -26.51
C LEU A 503 15.38 -18.47 -27.16
N GLU A 504 16.04 -17.60 -26.39
CA GLU A 504 17.13 -16.75 -26.91
C GLU A 504 18.33 -17.59 -27.37
N THR A 505 18.68 -18.66 -26.65
CA THR A 505 19.73 -19.58 -27.07
C THR A 505 19.34 -20.36 -28.34
N ASP A 506 18.12 -20.86 -28.42
CA ASP A 506 17.63 -21.61 -29.58
C ASP A 506 17.60 -20.70 -30.83
N LEU A 507 17.14 -19.46 -30.68
CA LEU A 507 17.09 -18.46 -31.75
C LEU A 507 18.51 -18.07 -32.22
N SER A 508 19.45 -17.96 -31.29
CA SER A 508 20.87 -17.74 -31.60
C SER A 508 21.47 -18.92 -32.37
N GLN A 509 21.15 -20.16 -31.98
CA GLN A 509 21.57 -21.35 -32.73
C GLN A 509 20.96 -21.40 -34.13
N THR A 510 19.66 -21.09 -34.28
CA THR A 510 19.02 -21.08 -35.62
C THR A 510 19.61 -20.00 -36.53
N ARG A 511 19.92 -18.82 -35.98
CA ARG A 511 20.62 -17.76 -36.73
C ARG A 511 22.00 -18.23 -37.22
N MET A 512 22.73 -18.96 -36.39
CA MET A 512 24.05 -19.50 -36.75
C MET A 512 23.94 -20.52 -37.89
N GLN A 513 23.00 -21.46 -37.79
CA GLN A 513 22.72 -22.46 -38.85
C GLN A 513 22.29 -21.80 -40.16
N LEU A 514 21.51 -20.72 -40.10
CA LEU A 514 21.09 -19.98 -41.28
C LEU A 514 22.27 -19.26 -41.94
N LEU A 515 23.19 -18.68 -41.16
CA LEU A 515 24.41 -18.06 -41.67
C LEU A 515 25.34 -19.11 -42.32
N GLU A 516 25.48 -20.29 -41.73
CA GLU A 516 26.24 -21.41 -42.31
C GLU A 516 25.63 -21.86 -43.65
N ALA A 517 24.31 -22.08 -43.70
CA ALA A 517 23.61 -22.45 -44.92
C ALA A 517 23.73 -21.38 -46.02
N GLN A 518 23.67 -20.09 -45.67
CA GLN A 518 23.89 -19.00 -46.62
C GLN A 518 25.33 -18.96 -47.15
N SER A 519 26.32 -19.19 -46.29
CA SER A 519 27.73 -19.31 -46.68
C SER A 519 27.95 -20.49 -47.64
N ASP A 520 27.33 -21.64 -47.37
CA ASP A 520 27.49 -22.82 -48.21
C ASP A 520 26.79 -22.68 -49.57
N HIS A 521 25.64 -22.00 -49.63
CA HIS A 521 25.02 -21.62 -50.90
C HIS A 521 25.87 -20.60 -51.69
N GLN A 522 26.60 -19.71 -51.03
CA GLN A 522 27.55 -18.83 -51.71
C GLN A 522 28.73 -19.62 -52.31
N LYS A 523 29.25 -20.62 -51.59
CA LYS A 523 30.28 -21.52 -52.13
C LYS A 523 29.80 -22.37 -53.30
N GLU A 524 28.57 -22.90 -53.26
CA GLU A 524 27.97 -23.62 -54.40
C GLU A 524 27.81 -22.73 -55.65
N ASN A 525 27.40 -21.47 -55.46
CA ASN A 525 27.29 -20.51 -56.55
C ASN A 525 28.65 -20.13 -57.14
N ASP A 526 29.69 -20.00 -56.31
CA ASP A 526 31.06 -19.75 -56.78
C ASP A 526 31.62 -20.94 -57.58
N VAL A 527 31.30 -22.18 -57.19
CA VAL A 527 31.68 -23.40 -57.95
C VAL A 527 30.96 -23.46 -59.31
N ASN A 528 29.68 -23.11 -59.37
CA ASN A 528 28.91 -23.07 -60.63
C ASN A 528 29.27 -21.88 -61.54
N SER A 529 29.84 -20.80 -60.99
CA SER A 529 30.28 -19.62 -61.76
C SER A 529 31.56 -19.86 -62.56
N THR A 530 32.29 -20.94 -62.29
CA THR A 530 33.54 -21.30 -62.99
C THR A 530 33.33 -21.96 -64.36
N ALA A 531 32.09 -22.29 -64.75
CA ALA A 531 31.82 -23.11 -65.93
C ALA A 531 31.51 -22.33 -67.23
N ILE A 532 31.33 -21.00 -67.20
CA ILE A 532 31.02 -20.24 -68.42
C ILE A 532 31.78 -18.91 -68.43
N SER A 533 32.90 -18.88 -69.15
CA SER A 533 33.65 -17.66 -69.45
C SER A 533 33.79 -17.51 -70.97
N PRO A 534 33.26 -16.44 -71.61
CA PRO A 534 33.60 -16.07 -72.98
C PRO A 534 34.84 -15.13 -73.01
N PRO A 535 35.59 -15.08 -74.12
CA PRO A 535 36.97 -14.62 -74.10
C PRO A 535 37.12 -13.10 -74.10
N ALA A 536 38.26 -12.70 -73.56
CA ALA A 536 38.71 -11.35 -73.25
C ALA A 536 38.67 -10.34 -74.41
N LYS A 537 38.25 -9.10 -74.09
CA LYS A 537 38.62 -7.89 -74.83
C LYS A 537 39.21 -6.83 -73.90
N ARG A 538 40.54 -6.79 -73.92
CA ARG A 538 41.40 -5.62 -74.16
C ARG A 538 41.12 -4.32 -73.38
N THR A 539 42.05 -4.07 -72.46
CA THR A 539 42.43 -2.84 -71.75
C THR A 539 42.25 -1.52 -72.51
N ARG A 540 41.72 -0.49 -71.83
CA ARG A 540 42.19 0.89 -72.00
C ARG A 540 42.09 1.69 -70.68
N ARG A 541 43.22 2.27 -70.31
CA ARG A 541 43.47 3.17 -69.16
C ARG A 541 42.63 4.45 -69.25
N SER A 542 42.22 5.01 -68.11
CA SER A 542 42.50 6.42 -67.78
C SER A 542 42.25 6.71 -66.30
N THR A 543 43.22 7.39 -65.70
CA THR A 543 43.26 7.96 -64.35
C THR A 543 42.61 9.36 -64.30
N ASN A 544 42.32 9.79 -63.07
CA ASN A 544 42.04 11.17 -62.59
C ASN A 544 40.60 11.69 -62.77
N ALA A 545 39.90 12.04 -61.69
CA ALA A 545 40.07 13.28 -60.93
C ALA A 545 38.90 13.46 -59.95
N ALA A 546 39.22 13.93 -58.75
CA ALA A 546 38.27 14.38 -57.73
C ALA A 546 37.53 15.66 -58.16
N VAL A 547 36.23 15.77 -57.90
CA VAL A 547 35.55 17.04 -57.59
C VAL A 547 34.34 16.78 -56.68
N ASN A 548 34.35 17.44 -55.53
CA ASN A 548 33.23 17.61 -54.59
C ASN A 548 31.98 18.16 -55.27
N ASN A 549 30.78 17.75 -54.82
CA ASN A 549 29.72 18.74 -54.66
C ASN A 549 28.63 18.35 -53.66
N VAL A 550 28.51 19.20 -52.65
CA VAL A 550 27.37 19.36 -51.75
C VAL A 550 26.23 20.06 -52.50
N LYS A 551 25.00 19.57 -52.37
CA LYS A 551 23.73 20.34 -52.52
C LYS A 551 22.61 19.52 -51.87
N ALA A 552 22.17 19.88 -50.66
CA ALA A 552 21.09 20.84 -50.40
C ALA A 552 19.75 20.36 -50.96
N ASN A 553 18.94 19.74 -50.11
CA ASN A 553 17.55 19.39 -50.40
C ASN A 553 16.63 20.40 -49.69
N ALA A 554 15.97 21.24 -50.46
CA ALA A 554 14.95 22.16 -50.02
C ALA A 554 13.76 22.10 -51.00
N LYS A 555 12.56 22.14 -50.42
CA LYS A 555 11.23 22.36 -51.02
C LYS A 555 10.61 21.20 -51.82
N ASN A 556 9.50 20.67 -51.31
CA ASN A 556 8.19 21.26 -51.63
C ASN A 556 7.07 20.72 -50.73
N ASN A 557 6.49 21.63 -49.94
CA ASN A 557 5.13 21.55 -49.41
C ASN A 557 4.39 22.73 -50.07
N GLN A 558 3.28 22.44 -50.75
CA GLN A 558 2.19 23.37 -51.10
C GLN A 558 0.95 22.50 -51.31
N ASP A 559 0.01 22.55 -50.39
CA ASP A 559 -1.16 23.44 -50.39
C ASP A 559 -2.24 23.01 -51.40
N HIS A 560 -3.28 22.36 -50.87
CA HIS A 560 -4.64 22.47 -51.38
C HIS A 560 -5.57 22.79 -50.21
N SER A 561 -6.00 24.04 -50.16
CA SER A 561 -7.16 24.51 -49.40
C SER A 561 -8.13 25.12 -50.41
N SER A 562 -9.37 24.63 -50.46
CA SER A 562 -10.60 25.43 -50.57
C SER A 562 -11.80 24.54 -50.88
N GLY A 563 -12.85 24.67 -50.07
CA GLY A 563 -14.15 24.07 -50.32
C GLY A 563 -15.02 24.00 -49.06
N GLY A 564 -15.49 25.16 -48.59
CA GLY A 564 -16.51 25.23 -47.54
C GLY A 564 -17.92 24.93 -48.07
N GLY A 565 -18.84 24.59 -47.18
CA GLY A 565 -20.27 24.51 -47.51
C GLY A 565 -21.10 23.92 -46.38
N ARG A 566 -21.97 24.74 -45.80
CA ARG A 566 -23.00 24.42 -44.80
C ARG A 566 -23.99 23.37 -45.34
N HIS A 567 -24.37 22.41 -44.50
CA HIS A 567 -25.75 22.23 -44.00
C HIS A 567 -25.78 21.24 -42.84
#